data_AF-K6UFF4-F1
#
_entry.id   AF-K6UFF4-F1
#
_cell.length_a   1.000
_cell.length_b   1.000
_cell.length_c   1.000
_cell.angle_alpha   90.00
_cell.angle_beta   90.00
_cell.angle_gamma   90.00
#
_symmetry.space_group_name_H-M   'P 1'
#
loop_
_entity.id
_entity.type
_entity.pdbx_description
1 polymer ?
#
loop_
_entity_poly.entity_id
_entity_poly.type
_entity_poly.pdbx_seq_one_letter_code
_entity_poly.pdbx_strand_id
1 'polypeptide(L)'
;MNSILGVLLRSLNHILGNLIIYPLNFWIILTELKNPILKYISYYFVQYYIYGYNYYKDSLQHHRNGACSYLNHWLEEKKDLFTYGGKCTENLRLWERNIESLWEMLDVQEYHIIKDKFEVKSWCKQIPRLSKLTNFPKEVNFSNCEERISGELYRVVPHDETITTECKCSEYELPKTSQI
;
A
#
# COMPACT_ATOMS: atom_id res chain seq x y z
N MET A 1 -13.56 19.35 -26.14
CA MET A 1 -12.31 18.88 -26.80
C MET A 1 -11.11 18.99 -25.85
N ASN A 2 -11.18 18.41 -24.63
CA ASN A 2 -10.13 18.57 -23.59
C ASN A 2 -9.74 17.22 -22.94
N SER A 3 -9.75 16.12 -23.69
CA SER A 3 -9.47 14.78 -23.14
C SER A 3 -7.97 14.46 -23.06
N ILE A 4 -7.13 15.11 -23.86
CA ILE A 4 -5.70 14.78 -23.95
C ILE A 4 -4.89 15.68 -23.00
N LEU A 5 -5.22 16.97 -22.90
CA LEU A 5 -4.59 17.89 -21.96
C LEU A 5 -4.80 17.47 -20.50
N GLY A 6 -5.97 16.91 -20.18
CA GLY A 6 -6.29 16.41 -18.84
C GLY A 6 -5.62 15.08 -18.48
N VAL A 7 -5.14 14.31 -19.46
CA VAL A 7 -4.31 13.11 -19.23
C VAL A 7 -2.83 13.50 -19.13
N LEU A 8 -2.38 14.44 -19.97
CA LEU A 8 -1.02 14.98 -19.93
C LEU A 8 -0.73 15.73 -18.62
N LEU A 9 -1.70 16.51 -18.09
CA LEU A 9 -1.57 17.15 -16.77
C LEU A 9 -1.51 16.12 -15.62
N ARG A 10 -2.17 14.97 -15.74
CA ARG A 10 -2.10 13.88 -14.74
C ARG A 10 -0.77 13.14 -14.78
N SER A 11 -0.22 12.88 -15.98
CA SER A 11 1.12 12.33 -16.12
C SER A 11 2.21 13.31 -15.68
N LEU A 12 2.05 14.61 -15.95
CA LEU A 12 3.00 15.63 -15.51
C LEU A 12 2.98 15.82 -13.98
N ASN A 13 1.82 15.75 -13.31
CA ASN A 13 1.74 15.76 -11.84
C ASN A 13 2.30 14.49 -11.16
N HIS A 14 2.43 13.39 -11.91
CA HIS A 14 3.08 12.16 -11.43
C HIS A 14 4.61 12.21 -11.61
N ILE A 15 5.11 13.04 -12.54
CA ILE A 15 6.55 13.23 -12.81
C ILE A 15 7.12 14.41 -12.00
N LEU A 16 6.36 15.49 -11.87
CA LEU A 16 6.62 16.59 -10.97
C LEU A 16 5.97 16.24 -9.63
N GLY A 17 6.69 15.50 -8.80
CA GLY A 17 6.24 15.15 -7.47
C GLY A 17 5.75 16.41 -6.74
N ASN A 18 4.43 16.59 -6.68
CA ASN A 18 3.82 17.47 -5.71
C ASN A 18 4.36 17.00 -4.37
N LEU A 19 5.22 17.81 -3.76
CA LEU A 19 5.76 17.54 -2.45
C LEU A 19 4.55 17.48 -1.52
N ILE A 20 4.06 16.27 -1.24
CA ILE A 20 3.11 16.08 -0.15
C ILE A 20 3.90 16.46 1.09
N ILE A 21 3.64 17.68 1.57
CA ILE A 21 4.17 18.14 2.83
C ILE A 21 3.42 17.35 3.89
N TYR A 22 4.04 16.26 4.35
CA TYR A 22 3.52 15.55 5.49
C TYR A 22 3.58 16.46 6.71
N PRO A 23 2.52 16.55 7.52
CA PRO A 23 2.62 17.10 8.85
C PRO A 23 3.82 16.49 9.59
N LEU A 24 4.58 17.32 10.29
CA LEU A 24 5.84 16.95 10.96
C LEU A 24 5.68 15.70 11.84
N ASN A 25 4.51 15.52 12.46
CA ASN A 25 4.19 14.39 13.31
C ASN A 25 4.23 13.04 12.58
N PHE A 26 3.85 12.97 11.30
CA PHE A 26 3.95 11.73 10.52
C PHE A 26 5.39 11.37 10.19
N TRP A 27 6.20 12.37 9.87
CA TRP A 27 7.62 12.15 9.58
C TRP A 27 8.33 11.53 10.78
N ILE A 28 8.04 12.02 12.00
CA ILE A 28 8.59 11.49 13.25
C ILE A 28 8.27 10.00 13.39
N ILE A 29 6.99 9.58 13.29
CA ILE A 29 6.61 8.16 13.37
C ILE A 29 7.36 7.32 12.34
N LEU A 30 7.38 7.76 11.08
CA LEU A 30 8.02 7.01 9.99
C LEU A 30 9.54 6.89 10.19
N THR A 31 10.18 7.86 10.83
CA THR A 31 11.61 7.81 11.14
C THR A 31 11.95 6.91 12.32
N GLU A 32 11.05 6.75 13.29
CA GLU A 32 11.26 5.92 14.49
C GLU A 32 10.99 4.42 14.25
N LEU A 33 10.26 4.07 13.19
CA LEU A 33 10.00 2.69 12.79
C LEU A 33 11.27 1.94 12.39
N LYS A 34 11.66 0.96 13.22
CA LYS A 34 12.85 0.10 12.98
C LYS A 34 12.59 -1.02 11.98
N ASN A 35 11.37 -1.56 11.94
CA ASN A 35 11.03 -2.65 11.02
C ASN A 35 10.84 -2.07 9.61
N PRO A 36 11.65 -2.46 8.61
CA PRO A 36 11.59 -1.86 7.27
C PRO A 36 10.27 -2.16 6.55
N ILE A 37 9.70 -3.35 6.74
CA ILE A 37 8.41 -3.72 6.12
C ILE A 37 7.31 -2.84 6.69
N LEU A 38 7.23 -2.73 8.03
CA LEU A 38 6.23 -1.90 8.68
C LEU A 38 6.40 -0.41 8.30
N LYS A 39 7.64 0.07 8.18
CA LYS A 39 7.94 1.43 7.71
C LYS A 39 7.40 1.69 6.31
N TYR A 40 7.58 0.75 5.38
CA TYR A 40 7.01 0.86 4.03
C TYR A 40 5.49 0.85 4.05
N ILE A 41 4.87 -0.07 4.80
CA ILE A 41 3.41 -0.14 4.92
C ILE A 41 2.87 1.18 5.46
N SER A 42 3.45 1.70 6.54
CA SER A 42 3.07 2.99 7.14
C SER A 42 3.21 4.15 6.17
N TYR A 43 4.31 4.22 5.41
CA TYR A 43 4.52 5.25 4.40
C TYR A 43 3.43 5.24 3.32
N TYR A 44 3.15 4.06 2.75
CA TYR A 44 2.13 3.91 1.72
C TYR A 44 0.72 4.14 2.26
N PHE A 45 0.45 3.73 3.50
CA PHE A 45 -0.83 3.99 4.15
C PHE A 45 -1.12 5.49 4.22
N VAL A 46 -0.18 6.28 4.76
CA VAL A 46 -0.31 7.74 4.85
C VAL A 46 -0.47 8.35 3.45
N GLN A 47 0.34 7.91 2.48
CA GLN A 47 0.23 8.37 1.08
C GLN A 47 -1.15 8.11 0.49
N TYR A 48 -1.64 6.87 0.57
CA TYR A 48 -2.93 6.49 0.01
C TYR A 48 -4.09 7.19 0.71
N TYR A 49 -3.98 7.45 2.01
CA TYR A 49 -4.96 8.25 2.73
C TYR A 49 -5.01 9.68 2.20
N ILE A 50 -3.85 10.35 2.07
CA ILE A 50 -3.76 11.74 1.60
C ILE A 50 -4.20 11.87 0.14
N TYR A 51 -3.75 10.97 -0.73
CA TYR A 51 -4.18 10.96 -2.13
C TYR A 51 -5.67 10.66 -2.26
N GLY A 52 -6.16 9.71 -1.47
CA GLY A 52 -7.59 9.39 -1.40
C GLY A 52 -8.42 10.61 -1.03
N TYR A 53 -8.00 11.35 0.00
CA TYR A 53 -8.64 12.61 0.36
C TYR A 53 -8.63 13.60 -0.81
N ASN A 54 -7.45 13.93 -1.33
CA ASN A 54 -7.30 14.95 -2.36
C ASN A 54 -8.10 14.64 -3.64
N TYR A 55 -8.23 13.35 -3.97
CA TYR A 55 -8.96 12.91 -5.15
C TYR A 55 -10.48 12.83 -4.91
N TYR A 56 -10.90 12.28 -3.76
CA TYR A 56 -12.31 11.94 -3.53
C TYR A 56 -13.08 12.93 -2.66
N LYS A 57 -12.44 13.94 -2.02
CA LYS A 57 -13.11 14.88 -1.10
C LYS A 57 -14.38 15.50 -1.70
N ASP A 58 -14.34 15.91 -2.97
CA ASP A 58 -15.45 16.56 -3.69
C ASP A 58 -16.32 15.58 -4.49
N SER A 59 -16.05 14.27 -4.42
CA SER A 59 -16.79 13.24 -5.16
C SER A 59 -18.16 12.94 -4.55
N LEU A 60 -19.00 12.13 -5.22
CA LEU A 60 -20.22 11.60 -4.62
C LEU A 60 -19.90 10.66 -3.44
N GLN A 61 -20.83 10.57 -2.48
CA GLN A 61 -20.61 9.81 -1.24
C GLN A 61 -20.25 8.34 -1.51
N HIS A 62 -20.89 7.68 -2.48
CA HIS A 62 -20.61 6.27 -2.78
C HIS A 62 -19.19 6.05 -3.33
N HIS A 63 -18.64 7.02 -4.09
CA HIS A 63 -17.24 6.96 -4.54
C HIS A 63 -16.27 7.12 -3.37
N ARG A 64 -16.52 8.09 -2.46
CA ARG A 64 -15.73 8.24 -1.23
C ARG A 64 -15.75 6.97 -0.38
N ASN A 65 -16.94 6.41 -0.16
CA ASN A 65 -17.09 5.18 0.60
C ASN A 65 -16.35 4.00 -0.06
N GLY A 66 -16.42 3.89 -1.38
CA GLY A 66 -15.68 2.87 -2.13
C GLY A 66 -14.16 3.01 -1.97
N ALA A 67 -13.63 4.22 -2.13
CA ALA A 67 -12.20 4.50 -1.95
C ALA A 67 -11.73 4.24 -0.51
N CYS A 68 -12.50 4.68 0.49
CA CYS A 68 -12.18 4.42 1.89
C CYS A 68 -12.24 2.92 2.22
N SER A 69 -13.23 2.20 1.68
CA SER A 69 -13.33 0.76 1.85
C SER A 69 -12.14 0.03 1.23
N TYR A 70 -11.70 0.44 0.04
CA TYR A 70 -10.50 -0.12 -0.59
C TYR A 70 -9.25 0.10 0.27
N LEU A 71 -9.04 1.31 0.80
CA LEU A 71 -7.91 1.62 1.68
C LEU A 71 -7.89 0.73 2.93
N ASN A 72 -9.06 0.54 3.54
CA ASN A 72 -9.20 -0.33 4.70
C ASN A 72 -8.88 -1.79 4.36
N HIS A 73 -9.39 -2.32 3.24
CA HIS A 73 -9.08 -3.70 2.81
C HIS A 73 -7.59 -3.88 2.51
N TRP A 74 -6.97 -2.94 1.78
CA TRP A 74 -5.54 -2.97 1.52
C TRP A 74 -4.74 -3.03 2.82
N LEU A 75 -5.13 -2.25 3.83
CA LEU A 75 -4.44 -2.22 5.11
C LEU A 75 -4.59 -3.53 5.89
N GLU A 76 -5.77 -4.17 5.84
CA GLU A 76 -5.98 -5.50 6.43
C GLU A 76 -5.17 -6.59 5.72
N GLU A 77 -5.09 -6.56 4.39
CA GLU A 77 -4.20 -7.48 3.65
C GLU A 77 -2.74 -7.31 4.08
N LYS A 78 -2.28 -6.07 4.31
CA LYS A 78 -0.93 -5.81 4.82
C LYS A 78 -0.77 -6.26 6.26
N LYS A 79 -1.79 -6.14 7.10
CA LYS A 79 -1.80 -6.67 8.47
C LYS A 79 -1.61 -8.17 8.45
N ASP A 80 -2.41 -8.88 7.67
CA ASP A 80 -2.36 -10.34 7.59
C ASP A 80 -1.01 -10.83 7.09
N LEU A 81 -0.45 -10.19 6.06
CA LEU A 81 0.89 -10.51 5.56
C LEU A 81 1.99 -10.26 6.60
N PHE A 82 1.95 -9.11 7.27
CA PHE A 82 2.97 -8.73 8.25
C PHE A 82 2.92 -9.58 9.52
N THR A 83 1.72 -9.96 9.95
CA THR A 83 1.47 -10.67 11.21
C THR A 83 1.32 -12.19 11.04
N TYR A 84 1.40 -12.69 9.80
CA TYR A 84 1.09 -14.07 9.43
C TYR A 84 -0.31 -14.49 9.92
N GLY A 85 -1.31 -13.64 9.64
CA GLY A 85 -2.68 -13.81 10.13
C GLY A 85 -2.74 -13.82 11.66
N GLY A 86 -1.97 -12.95 12.29
CA GLY A 86 -1.84 -12.82 13.74
C GLY A 86 -1.11 -13.97 14.45
N LYS A 87 -0.57 -14.96 13.73
CA LYS A 87 0.27 -16.01 14.32
C LYS A 87 1.58 -15.44 14.87
N CYS A 88 2.06 -14.33 14.32
CA CYS A 88 3.24 -13.64 14.83
C CYS A 88 2.87 -12.54 15.83
N THR A 89 2.88 -12.87 17.12
CA THR A 89 2.46 -11.98 18.22
C THR A 89 3.29 -10.69 18.29
N GLU A 90 4.60 -10.76 18.04
CA GLU A 90 5.46 -9.56 18.10
C GLU A 90 5.14 -8.59 16.97
N ASN A 91 4.99 -9.09 15.74
CA ASN A 91 4.57 -8.26 14.61
C ASN A 91 3.15 -7.73 14.80
N LEU A 92 2.24 -8.50 15.41
CA LEU A 92 0.91 -8.00 15.74
C LEU A 92 0.96 -6.82 16.72
N ARG A 93 1.77 -6.89 17.78
CA ARG A 93 1.97 -5.77 18.72
C ARG A 93 2.59 -4.55 18.05
N LEU A 94 3.59 -4.77 17.18
CA LEU A 94 4.19 -3.70 16.40
C LEU A 94 3.16 -3.05 15.47
N TRP A 95 2.31 -3.85 14.84
CA TRP A 95 1.23 -3.36 13.99
C TRP A 95 0.27 -2.47 14.78
N GLU A 96 -0.31 -3.01 15.86
CA GLU A 96 -1.29 -2.31 16.70
C GLU A 96 -0.72 -0.98 17.18
N ARG A 97 0.47 -0.97 17.77
CA ARG A 97 1.11 0.25 18.27
C ARG A 97 1.28 1.34 17.20
N ASN A 98 1.69 0.97 15.99
CA ASN A 98 2.11 1.95 14.99
C ASN A 98 0.98 2.33 14.02
N ILE A 99 0.23 1.35 13.51
CA ILE A 99 -0.82 1.60 12.54
C ILE A 99 -2.06 2.21 13.21
N GLU A 100 -2.40 1.83 14.44
CA GLU A 100 -3.52 2.47 15.16
C GLU A 100 -3.18 3.93 15.49
N SER A 101 -1.96 4.21 15.94
CA SER A 101 -1.49 5.59 16.17
C SER A 101 -1.55 6.43 14.89
N LEU A 102 -1.18 5.85 13.73
CA LEU A 102 -1.32 6.54 12.44
C LEU A 102 -2.78 6.82 12.08
N TRP A 103 -3.70 5.89 12.33
CA TRP A 103 -5.13 6.12 12.13
C TRP A 103 -5.64 7.29 12.98
N GLU A 104 -5.33 7.31 14.27
CA GLU A 104 -5.73 8.38 15.18
C GLU A 104 -5.21 9.73 14.67
N MET A 105 -3.94 9.80 14.26
CA MET A 105 -3.36 11.02 13.71
C MET A 105 -4.00 11.47 12.40
N LEU A 106 -4.36 10.54 11.52
CA LEU A 106 -5.04 10.85 10.26
C LEU A 106 -6.50 11.27 10.47
N ASP A 107 -7.15 10.78 11.53
CA ASP A 107 -8.54 11.11 11.87
C ASP A 107 -8.67 12.52 12.50
N VAL A 108 -7.66 12.99 13.24
CA VAL A 108 -7.67 14.32 13.89
C VAL A 108 -7.17 15.48 13.01
N GLN A 109 -6.65 15.19 11.82
CA GLN A 109 -6.08 16.20 10.92
C GLN A 109 -7.08 16.77 9.92
N GLU A 110 -6.67 17.83 9.21
CA GLU A 110 -7.43 18.65 8.24
C GLU A 110 -8.04 17.91 7.03
N TYR A 111 -8.04 16.57 7.00
CA TYR A 111 -8.64 15.74 5.96
C TYR A 111 -10.17 15.61 6.13
N HIS A 112 -10.82 16.73 6.43
CA HIS A 112 -12.25 16.81 6.71
C HIS A 112 -13.05 17.01 5.42
N ILE A 113 -14.29 16.49 5.40
CA ILE A 113 -15.23 16.74 4.29
C ILE A 113 -16.43 17.53 4.78
N ILE A 114 -16.96 18.39 3.92
CA ILE A 114 -18.23 19.08 4.19
C ILE A 114 -19.35 18.17 3.71
N LYS A 115 -20.21 17.74 4.63
CA LYS A 115 -21.41 16.96 4.33
C LYS A 115 -22.63 17.69 4.86
N ASP A 116 -23.57 18.03 3.98
CA ASP A 116 -24.85 18.65 4.36
C ASP A 116 -24.70 19.93 5.22
N LYS A 117 -23.68 20.75 4.94
CA LYS A 117 -23.24 21.96 5.70
C LYS A 117 -22.60 21.69 7.07
N PHE A 118 -22.36 20.43 7.42
CA PHE A 118 -21.63 20.03 8.61
C PHE A 118 -20.26 19.47 8.23
N GLU A 119 -19.24 19.84 8.99
CA GLU A 119 -17.91 19.27 8.86
C GLU A 119 -17.90 17.86 9.45
N VAL A 120 -17.63 16.86 8.61
CA VAL A 120 -17.39 15.50 9.06
C VAL A 120 -15.90 15.34 9.28
N LYS A 121 -15.54 15.10 10.55
CA LYS A 121 -14.19 14.71 10.95
C LYS A 121 -13.81 13.45 10.18
N SER A 122 -12.74 13.57 9.40
CA SER A 122 -12.19 12.60 8.46
C SER A 122 -13.09 12.18 7.27
N TRP A 123 -12.48 12.17 6.08
CA TRP A 123 -13.07 11.60 4.86
C TRP A 123 -13.14 10.06 4.86
N CYS A 124 -12.29 9.39 5.66
CA CYS A 124 -12.19 7.95 5.72
C CYS A 124 -11.90 7.46 7.13
N LYS A 125 -12.80 6.62 7.66
CA LYS A 125 -12.67 6.04 9.00
C LYS A 125 -12.21 4.60 8.92
N GLN A 126 -11.46 4.17 9.93
CA GLN A 126 -11.14 2.76 10.12
C GLN A 126 -12.45 1.97 10.30
N ILE A 127 -12.54 0.80 9.67
CA ILE A 127 -13.69 -0.09 9.76
C ILE A 127 -13.36 -1.22 10.75
N PRO A 128 -13.91 -1.23 11.98
CA PRO A 128 -13.50 -2.18 13.03
C PRO A 128 -13.74 -3.65 12.69
N ARG A 129 -14.71 -3.93 11.80
CA ARG A 129 -15.18 -5.30 11.49
C ARG A 129 -14.39 -6.01 10.39
N LEU A 130 -13.44 -5.34 9.74
CA LEU A 130 -12.58 -5.99 8.75
C LEU A 130 -11.42 -6.77 9.39
N SER A 131 -11.19 -6.59 10.70
CA SER A 131 -10.11 -7.15 11.53
C SER A 131 -10.14 -8.68 11.74
N LYS A 132 -10.78 -9.44 10.83
CA LYS A 132 -10.69 -10.90 10.87
C LYS A 132 -9.36 -11.33 10.28
N LEU A 133 -8.52 -11.87 11.13
CA LEU A 133 -7.24 -12.46 10.72
C LEU A 133 -7.48 -13.65 9.78
N THR A 134 -6.63 -13.77 8.76
CA THR A 134 -6.64 -14.95 7.87
C THR A 134 -6.37 -16.24 8.65
N ASN A 135 -7.28 -17.21 8.49
CA ASN A 135 -7.09 -18.56 9.03
C ASN A 135 -6.25 -19.39 8.05
N PHE A 136 -5.01 -19.63 8.40
CA PHE A 136 -4.14 -20.52 7.63
C PHE A 136 -4.41 -22.00 7.96
N PRO A 137 -4.29 -22.92 6.98
CA PRO A 137 -4.26 -24.36 7.23
C PRO A 137 -3.19 -24.72 8.28
N LYS A 138 -3.42 -25.81 9.02
CA LYS A 138 -2.52 -26.23 10.12
C LYS A 138 -1.14 -26.67 9.61
N GLU A 139 -1.09 -27.05 8.35
CA GLU A 139 0.09 -27.51 7.61
C GLU A 139 1.05 -26.36 7.27
N VAL A 140 0.55 -25.12 7.26
CA VAL A 140 1.38 -23.93 7.02
C VAL A 140 2.08 -23.54 8.32
N ASN A 141 3.35 -23.92 8.42
CA ASN A 141 4.21 -23.59 9.55
C ASN A 141 4.90 -22.24 9.32
N PHE A 142 4.65 -21.28 10.21
CA PHE A 142 5.37 -20.01 10.28
C PHE A 142 6.34 -20.10 11.46
N SER A 143 7.41 -20.88 11.27
CA SER A 143 8.31 -21.27 12.37
C SER A 143 9.12 -20.10 12.95
N ASN A 144 9.34 -19.04 12.17
CA ASN A 144 10.11 -17.87 12.60
C ASN A 144 9.37 -16.58 12.22
N CYS A 145 8.86 -15.86 13.23
CA CYS A 145 8.45 -14.46 13.11
C CYS A 145 9.57 -13.58 12.53
N GLU A 146 10.81 -13.94 12.86
CA GLU A 146 12.03 -13.26 12.45
C GLU A 146 12.83 -14.17 11.52
N GLU A 147 12.45 -14.28 10.25
CA GLU A 147 13.50 -14.37 9.25
C GLU A 147 13.96 -12.95 9.01
N ARG A 148 14.90 -12.51 9.87
CA ARG A 148 15.92 -11.55 9.45
C ARG A 148 16.32 -12.03 8.06
N ILE A 149 16.28 -11.17 7.05
CA ILE A 149 17.05 -11.38 5.83
C ILE A 149 18.43 -11.74 6.35
N SER A 150 18.78 -13.03 6.31
CA SER A 150 20.04 -13.49 6.87
C SER A 150 21.09 -12.65 6.20
N GLY A 151 21.94 -11.99 6.99
CA GLY A 151 23.07 -11.23 6.48
C GLY A 151 24.06 -12.10 5.70
N GLU A 152 23.81 -13.40 5.57
CA GLU A 152 24.38 -14.24 4.54
C GLU A 152 23.70 -13.93 3.21
N LEU A 153 24.14 -12.81 2.63
CA LEU A 153 24.30 -12.74 1.19
C LEU A 153 25.11 -13.99 0.83
N TYR A 154 24.45 -15.05 0.35
CA TYR A 154 25.14 -16.11 -0.33
C TYR A 154 25.85 -15.42 -1.50
N ARG A 155 27.12 -15.05 -1.31
CA ARG A 155 28.07 -14.89 -2.40
C ARG A 155 28.27 -16.29 -2.95
N VAL A 156 27.25 -16.82 -3.62
CA VAL A 156 27.54 -17.66 -4.77
C VAL A 156 28.09 -16.65 -5.75
N VAL A 157 29.41 -16.50 -5.76
CA VAL A 157 30.10 -16.01 -6.95
C VAL A 157 29.55 -16.91 -8.05
N PRO A 158 28.80 -16.37 -9.03
CA PRO A 158 28.42 -17.18 -10.18
C PRO A 158 29.73 -17.69 -10.74
N HIS A 159 29.92 -19.01 -10.74
CA HIS A 159 30.98 -19.58 -11.54
C HIS A 159 30.70 -19.10 -12.96
N ASP A 160 31.70 -18.46 -13.55
CA ASP A 160 31.68 -17.85 -14.87
C ASP A 160 31.41 -18.94 -15.92
N GLU A 161 30.17 -19.39 -16.02
CA GLU A 161 29.69 -20.10 -17.19
C GLU A 161 29.23 -19.03 -18.15
N THR A 162 30.05 -18.81 -19.18
CA THR A 162 29.72 -17.97 -20.34
C THR A 162 28.37 -18.43 -20.91
N ILE A 163 27.29 -17.76 -20.51
CA ILE A 163 26.00 -17.91 -21.16
C ILE A 163 26.15 -17.27 -22.54
N THR A 164 26.28 -18.10 -23.57
CA THR A 164 26.15 -17.68 -24.96
C THR A 164 24.79 -17.04 -25.15
N THR A 165 24.78 -15.72 -25.32
CA THR A 165 23.61 -14.89 -25.63
C THR A 165 23.22 -15.02 -27.10
N GLU A 166 22.83 -16.22 -27.53
CA GLU A 166 22.05 -16.37 -28.76
C GLU A 166 20.59 -16.64 -28.41
N CYS A 167 19.86 -15.57 -28.09
CA CYS A 167 18.41 -15.62 -28.12
C CYS A 167 17.98 -15.52 -29.60
N LYS A 168 17.79 -16.67 -30.27
CA LYS A 168 17.10 -16.70 -31.56
C LYS A 168 15.61 -16.55 -31.32
N CYS A 169 15.13 -15.30 -31.32
CA CYS A 169 13.71 -15.04 -31.44
C CYS A 169 13.25 -15.56 -32.81
N SER A 170 12.33 -16.53 -32.83
CA SER A 170 11.62 -16.90 -34.06
C SER A 170 10.82 -15.69 -34.53
N GLU A 171 11.06 -15.27 -35.77
CA GLU A 171 10.27 -14.24 -36.42
C GLU A 171 8.80 -14.68 -36.49
N TYR A 172 7.94 -13.84 -35.90
CA TYR A 172 6.50 -13.67 -36.15
C TYR A 172 5.71 -14.86 -36.73
N GLU A 173 5.02 -15.62 -35.88
CA GLU A 173 3.80 -16.30 -36.32
C GLU A 173 2.67 -15.28 -36.38
N LEU A 174 2.29 -14.87 -37.60
CA LEU A 174 1.11 -14.06 -37.85
C LEU A 174 -0.14 -14.77 -37.33
N PRO A 175 -1.05 -14.07 -36.61
CA PRO A 175 -2.27 -14.66 -36.12
C PRO A 175 -3.14 -15.11 -37.31
N LYS A 176 -3.46 -16.41 -37.36
CA LYS A 176 -4.43 -16.96 -38.31
C LYS A 176 -5.78 -16.28 -38.06
N THR A 177 -6.24 -15.52 -39.03
CA THR A 177 -7.60 -14.99 -39.07
C THR A 177 -8.58 -16.17 -39.19
N SER A 178 -9.48 -16.29 -38.21
CA SER A 178 -10.61 -17.20 -38.30
C SER A 178 -11.52 -16.76 -39.44
N GLN A 179 -11.65 -17.60 -40.46
CA GLN A 179 -12.68 -17.47 -41.48
C GLN A 179 -14.00 -17.96 -40.88
N ILE A 180 -15.01 -17.09 -40.89
CA ILE A 180 -16.43 -17.44 -40.73
C ILE A 180 -16.98 -17.73 -42.13
#